data_AF-A0A8T2MFH8-F1
#
_entry.id   AF-A0A8T2MFH8-F1
#
_cell.length_a   1.000
_cell.length_b   1.000
_cell.length_c   1.000
_cell.angle_alpha   90.00
_cell.angle_beta   90.00
_cell.angle_gamma   90.00
#
_symmetry.space_group_name_H-M   'P 1'
#
loop_
_entity.id
_entity.type
_entity.pdbx_description
1 polymer ?
#
loop_
_entity_poly.entity_id
_entity_poly.type
_entity_poly.pdbx_seq_one_letter_code
_entity_poly.pdbx_strand_id
1 'polypeptide(L)'
;MFPYVFLHSPDDFSIHLQWRESRDFHIDHQFSAVTEVFVPEIAENTSETKNRNSYRFQCPYAGQFQCKFTSLVFEMEGKGEVQYNLDSWYCHPLDGLSQMQPAGPLYNICCIEGSITHLHLPHCEILTEGNQTELLVAHFAGENIEILKPLKMTETHVIISVEGLSLFAIIKNIFYSNNISAQVLLFYEEITGKQSKVKLLIHLLPRNVPVEEVEKRHKHSTYYETSSMCKLTPGSKYRLYCDPCVCQPKAATFDCDYGPNYHATFAMIIEAERIKVGLLDEDDVKVWGPEDFLPSGICFVGHGSSDTQKIKGAEFVDEHRTELIQRVSCVLELADSLQSQKMITREMYNRIDAAETSQKQMRIMYETLQSAGVAVKEEFYKELKKKQPFLVKELESGPRRA
;
A
#
# COMPACT_ATOMS: atom_id res chain seq x y z
N MET A 1 -22.22 17.65 40.00
CA MET A 1 -22.15 19.00 40.58
C MET A 1 -20.78 19.55 40.19
N PHE A 2 -20.77 20.56 39.32
CA PHE A 2 -19.56 21.23 38.83
C PHE A 2 -18.79 21.92 39.97
N PRO A 3 -17.52 22.28 39.73
CA PRO A 3 -17.15 23.66 39.94
C PRO A 3 -16.57 24.29 38.67
N TYR A 4 -17.18 25.41 38.28
CA TYR A 4 -16.62 26.40 37.36
C TYR A 4 -15.55 27.21 38.09
N VAL A 5 -14.44 27.53 37.43
CA VAL A 5 -13.59 28.68 37.78
C VAL A 5 -13.24 29.42 36.48
N PHE A 6 -13.67 30.67 36.39
CA PHE A 6 -13.24 31.64 35.36
C PHE A 6 -11.83 32.13 35.67
N LEU A 7 -10.99 32.28 34.64
CA LEU A 7 -9.84 33.19 34.70
C LEU A 7 -9.76 34.03 33.43
N HIS A 8 -9.78 35.35 33.64
CA HIS A 8 -9.44 36.38 32.66
C HIS A 8 -7.91 36.41 32.45
N SER A 9 -7.54 36.60 31.19
CA SER A 9 -6.22 36.89 30.58
C SER A 9 -5.45 38.09 31.19
N PRO A 10 -4.17 38.36 30.85
CA PRO A 10 -2.99 37.50 30.61
C PRO A 10 -1.79 37.94 31.49
N ASP A 11 -0.62 37.30 31.31
CA ASP A 11 0.71 37.64 31.88
C ASP A 11 1.15 36.83 33.11
N ASP A 12 1.18 35.49 33.01
CA ASP A 12 2.24 34.69 33.65
C ASP A 12 2.22 33.24 33.09
N PHE A 13 3.09 32.92 32.13
CA PHE A 13 3.24 31.56 31.62
C PHE A 13 4.38 30.84 32.38
N SER A 14 4.07 30.37 33.59
CA SER A 14 4.79 29.25 34.20
C SER A 14 3.92 28.00 34.05
N ILE A 15 4.24 27.16 33.06
CA ILE A 15 3.53 25.90 32.81
C ILE A 15 4.02 24.88 33.86
N HIS A 16 3.19 24.60 34.85
CA HIS A 16 3.41 23.51 35.80
C HIS A 16 3.10 22.16 35.12
N LEU A 17 4.16 21.43 34.72
CA LEU A 17 4.08 20.01 34.38
C LEU A 17 3.78 19.20 35.65
N GLN A 18 2.55 18.68 35.77
CA GLN A 18 2.19 17.75 36.82
C GLN A 18 2.60 16.33 36.42
N TRP A 19 3.64 15.82 37.08
CA TRP A 19 4.08 14.44 36.98
C TRP A 19 3.19 13.55 37.84
N ARG A 20 2.68 12.45 37.28
CA ARG A 20 2.00 11.40 38.03
C ARG A 20 2.93 10.20 38.13
N GLU A 21 3.40 9.89 39.32
CA GLU A 21 4.13 8.65 39.61
C GLU A 21 3.14 7.47 39.54
N SER A 22 3.34 6.55 38.59
CA SER A 22 2.58 5.30 38.51
C SER A 22 3.22 4.25 39.41
N ARG A 23 2.36 3.58 40.20
CA ARG A 23 2.73 2.54 41.17
C ARG A 23 3.15 1.25 40.48
N ASP A 24 4.22 0.66 40.97
CA ASP A 24 4.72 -0.66 40.57
C ASP A 24 3.64 -1.74 40.65
N PHE A 25 3.33 -2.35 39.51
CA PHE A 25 2.67 -3.65 39.45
C PHE A 25 3.59 -4.67 38.78
N HIS A 26 3.75 -5.77 39.50
CA HIS A 26 4.51 -6.97 39.16
C HIS A 26 4.03 -7.54 37.82
N ILE A 27 4.92 -7.65 36.82
CA ILE A 27 4.61 -8.26 35.53
C ILE A 27 4.78 -9.78 35.67
N ASP A 28 3.66 -10.48 35.81
CA ASP A 28 3.60 -11.93 35.61
C ASP A 28 3.80 -12.27 34.12
N HIS A 29 4.49 -13.38 33.87
CA HIS A 29 4.97 -13.87 32.58
C HIS A 29 3.94 -13.74 31.43
N GLN A 30 4.16 -12.79 30.51
CA GLN A 30 3.29 -12.57 29.36
C GLN A 30 3.64 -13.53 28.21
N PHE A 31 2.64 -14.32 27.82
CA PHE A 31 2.58 -15.02 26.54
C PHE A 31 3.04 -14.11 25.40
N SER A 32 4.01 -14.57 24.61
CA SER A 32 4.27 -13.99 23.29
C SER A 32 3.06 -14.25 22.40
N ALA A 33 2.03 -13.40 22.48
CA ALA A 33 0.87 -13.47 21.62
C ALA A 33 1.35 -13.37 20.16
N VAL A 34 0.96 -14.34 19.33
CA VAL A 34 1.21 -14.27 17.90
C VAL A 34 0.39 -13.11 17.35
N THR A 35 1.05 -12.12 16.75
CA THR A 35 0.34 -11.03 16.08
C THR A 35 -0.23 -11.53 14.76
N GLU A 36 -1.55 -11.48 14.63
CA GLU A 36 -2.26 -11.89 13.41
C GLU A 36 -2.34 -10.74 12.42
N VAL A 37 -2.10 -11.00 11.14
CA VAL A 37 -2.22 -9.96 10.10
C VAL A 37 -3.62 -9.98 9.51
N PHE A 38 -4.27 -8.82 9.45
CA PHE A 38 -5.58 -8.66 8.81
C PHE A 38 -5.52 -7.68 7.64
N VAL A 39 -6.44 -7.87 6.69
CA VAL A 39 -6.70 -6.93 5.60
C VAL A 39 -7.94 -6.11 5.97
N PRO A 40 -7.86 -4.78 6.16
CA PRO A 40 -9.02 -3.97 6.49
C PRO A 40 -9.98 -3.88 5.30
N GLU A 41 -11.27 -3.76 5.60
CA GLU A 41 -12.26 -3.27 4.64
C GLU A 41 -12.00 -1.76 4.40
N ILE A 42 -11.90 -1.34 3.15
CA ILE A 42 -11.76 0.08 2.79
C ILE A 42 -13.13 0.60 2.35
N ALA A 43 -13.70 1.53 3.12
CA ALA A 43 -14.95 2.19 2.77
C ALA A 43 -14.68 3.45 1.91
N GLU A 44 -15.41 3.58 0.81
CA GLU A 44 -15.45 4.81 0.02
C GLU A 44 -16.48 5.78 0.61
N ASN A 45 -16.01 6.90 1.18
CA ASN A 45 -16.91 7.93 1.72
C ASN A 45 -17.65 8.67 0.60
N THR A 46 -18.98 8.70 0.70
CA THR A 46 -19.88 9.38 -0.26
C THR A 46 -20.13 10.86 0.06
N SER A 47 -19.65 11.36 1.20
CA SER A 47 -19.76 12.77 1.63
C SER A 47 -18.42 13.54 1.50
N GLU A 48 -18.37 14.81 1.92
CA GLU A 48 -17.29 15.82 1.73
C GLU A 48 -15.84 15.37 2.04
N THR A 49 -15.65 14.19 2.64
CA THR A 49 -14.35 13.52 2.87
C THR A 49 -13.93 12.55 1.75
N LYS A 50 -14.35 12.79 0.49
CA LYS A 50 -14.12 11.93 -0.69
C LYS A 50 -12.67 11.49 -0.96
N ASN A 51 -11.69 12.04 -0.25
CA ASN A 51 -10.26 11.88 -0.50
C ASN A 51 -9.47 11.18 0.62
N ARG A 52 -10.11 10.63 1.66
CA ARG A 52 -9.42 9.85 2.72
C ARG A 52 -9.88 8.39 2.68
N ASN A 53 -8.99 7.41 2.89
CA ASN A 53 -9.48 6.04 3.14
C ASN A 53 -10.05 5.97 4.54
N SER A 54 -11.15 5.24 4.67
CA SER A 54 -11.65 4.78 5.96
C SER A 54 -11.43 3.28 6.01
N TYR A 55 -10.68 2.83 7.01
CA TYR A 55 -10.34 1.44 7.23
C TYR A 55 -11.23 0.87 8.33
N ARG A 56 -11.75 -0.33 8.12
CA ARG A 56 -12.61 -1.04 9.06
C ARG A 56 -12.10 -2.46 9.28
N PHE A 57 -12.14 -2.92 10.53
CA PHE A 57 -11.74 -4.24 10.93
C PHE A 57 -12.74 -4.86 11.92
N GLN A 58 -13.28 -6.01 11.53
CA GLN A 58 -14.07 -6.87 12.41
C GLN A 58 -13.15 -7.81 13.18
N CYS A 59 -12.91 -7.50 14.45
CA CYS A 59 -12.09 -8.32 15.33
C CYS A 59 -12.93 -9.49 15.86
N PRO A 60 -12.52 -10.75 15.62
CA PRO A 60 -13.33 -11.92 16.00
C PRO A 60 -13.20 -12.30 17.48
N TYR A 61 -12.08 -11.98 18.15
CA TYR A 61 -11.75 -12.40 19.52
C TYR A 61 -10.58 -11.59 20.10
N ALA A 62 -10.29 -11.80 21.38
CA ALA A 62 -9.17 -11.16 22.08
C ALA A 62 -7.81 -11.52 21.47
N GLY A 63 -6.94 -10.55 21.20
CA GLY A 63 -5.63 -10.80 20.60
C GLY A 63 -4.99 -9.56 19.99
N GLN A 64 -3.83 -9.74 19.37
CA GLN A 64 -3.08 -8.70 18.67
C GLN A 64 -3.27 -8.83 17.16
N PHE A 65 -3.72 -7.75 16.52
CA PHE A 65 -4.05 -7.74 15.09
C PHE A 65 -3.32 -6.59 14.38
N GLN A 66 -2.43 -6.92 13.44
CA GLN A 66 -1.69 -5.97 12.63
C GLN A 66 -2.37 -5.74 11.28
N CYS A 67 -2.60 -4.48 10.95
CA CYS A 67 -3.13 -4.10 9.65
C CYS A 67 -2.06 -4.29 8.56
N LYS A 68 -2.42 -4.99 7.47
CA LYS A 68 -1.53 -5.20 6.32
C LYS A 68 -1.08 -3.90 5.63
N PHE A 69 -1.95 -2.88 5.58
CA PHE A 69 -1.72 -1.65 4.82
C PHE A 69 -0.98 -0.58 5.63
N THR A 70 -1.41 -0.36 6.87
CA THR A 70 -0.86 0.71 7.72
C THR A 70 0.17 0.22 8.72
N SER A 71 0.30 -1.09 8.92
CA SER A 71 1.08 -1.71 10.00
C SER A 71 0.62 -1.35 11.42
N LEU A 72 -0.46 -0.60 11.61
CA LEU A 72 -1.05 -0.39 12.94
C LEU A 72 -1.42 -1.73 13.59
N VAL A 73 -1.08 -1.89 14.87
CA VAL A 73 -1.50 -3.05 15.66
C VAL A 73 -2.50 -2.64 16.72
N PHE A 74 -3.59 -3.39 16.79
CA PHE A 74 -4.62 -3.27 17.81
C PHE A 74 -4.55 -4.47 18.75
N GLU A 75 -4.38 -4.22 20.06
CA GLU A 75 -4.53 -5.23 21.09
C GLU A 75 -5.95 -5.18 21.66
N MET A 76 -6.76 -6.16 21.27
CA MET A 76 -8.19 -6.23 21.55
C MET A 76 -8.47 -7.12 22.77
N GLU A 77 -9.34 -6.69 23.69
CA GLU A 77 -9.74 -7.52 24.85
C GLU A 77 -10.72 -8.64 24.47
N GLY A 78 -11.35 -8.55 23.30
CA GLY A 78 -12.41 -9.44 22.88
C GLY A 78 -12.86 -9.15 21.45
N LYS A 79 -13.98 -9.75 21.07
CA LYS A 79 -14.64 -9.47 19.80
C LYS A 79 -15.04 -7.99 19.73
N GLY A 80 -14.85 -7.34 18.58
CA GLY A 80 -15.17 -5.94 18.41
C GLY A 80 -15.07 -5.44 16.97
N GLU A 81 -15.28 -4.14 16.79
CA GLU A 81 -15.14 -3.44 15.52
C GLU A 81 -14.26 -2.20 15.71
N VAL A 82 -13.18 -2.13 14.93
CA VAL A 82 -12.29 -0.97 14.87
C VAL A 82 -12.50 -0.25 13.55
N GLN A 83 -12.60 1.08 13.60
CA GLN A 83 -12.57 1.93 12.43
C GLN A 83 -11.51 3.00 12.62
N TYR A 84 -10.77 3.31 11.55
CA TYR A 84 -9.80 4.38 11.60
C TYR A 84 -9.52 4.97 10.22
N ASN A 85 -8.96 6.18 10.21
CA ASN A 85 -8.47 6.84 9.00
C ASN A 85 -7.22 7.68 9.32
N LEU A 86 -6.55 8.16 8.28
CA LEU A 86 -5.47 9.14 8.44
C LEU A 86 -6.06 10.56 8.37
N ASP A 87 -5.77 11.35 9.40
CA ASP A 87 -6.05 12.79 9.43
C ASP A 87 -4.82 13.61 9.03
N SER A 88 -4.99 14.92 8.94
CA SER A 88 -4.03 15.87 8.42
C SER A 88 -3.42 16.69 9.53
N TRP A 89 -2.09 16.70 9.60
CA TRP A 89 -1.31 17.57 10.48
C TRP A 89 -1.61 19.06 10.26
N TYR A 90 -2.06 19.48 9.06
CA TYR A 90 -2.49 20.87 8.82
C TYR A 90 -3.68 21.31 9.70
N CYS A 91 -4.56 20.39 10.10
CA CYS A 91 -5.72 20.71 10.95
C CYS A 91 -5.38 20.62 12.45
N HIS A 92 -4.27 19.96 12.77
CA HIS A 92 -3.85 19.64 14.13
C HIS A 92 -2.37 19.99 14.31
N PRO A 93 -1.99 21.28 14.16
CA PRO A 93 -0.62 21.69 14.41
C PRO A 93 -0.24 21.40 15.87
N LEU A 94 1.04 21.12 16.10
CA LEU A 94 1.61 20.91 17.44
C LEU A 94 1.83 22.26 18.16
N ASP A 95 0.81 23.13 18.14
CA ASP A 95 0.87 24.44 18.76
C ASP A 95 1.12 24.29 20.27
N GLY A 96 2.06 25.08 20.80
CA GLY A 96 2.52 24.95 22.20
C GLY A 96 3.61 23.90 22.44
N LEU A 97 3.95 23.07 21.45
CA LEU A 97 5.05 22.10 21.51
C LEU A 97 6.19 22.49 20.56
N SER A 98 6.75 23.68 20.77
CA SER A 98 7.71 24.38 19.87
C SER A 98 8.99 23.62 19.47
N GLN A 99 9.26 22.44 20.05
CA GLN A 99 10.42 21.60 19.76
C GLN A 99 10.05 20.21 19.26
N MET A 100 8.78 19.96 18.95
CA MET A 100 8.29 18.67 18.49
C MET A 100 7.91 18.73 17.01
N GLN A 101 8.14 17.62 16.32
CA GLN A 101 7.71 17.40 14.95
C GLN A 101 7.04 16.03 14.81
N PRO A 102 6.17 15.85 13.80
CA PRO A 102 5.67 14.54 13.43
C PRO A 102 6.78 13.54 13.11
N ALA A 103 6.60 12.29 13.55
CA ALA A 103 7.41 11.13 13.17
C ALA A 103 6.56 10.01 12.54
N GLY A 104 5.31 10.31 12.20
CA GLY A 104 4.38 9.37 11.58
C GLY A 104 3.06 10.00 11.17
N PRO A 105 2.18 9.21 10.52
CA PRO A 105 0.82 9.62 10.24
C PRO A 105 0.01 9.93 11.50
N LEU A 106 -0.98 10.83 11.35
CA LEU A 106 -1.98 11.11 12.37
C LEU A 106 -3.18 10.18 12.17
N TYR A 107 -3.39 9.25 13.10
CA TYR A 107 -4.46 8.26 13.00
C TYR A 107 -5.66 8.68 13.83
N ASN A 108 -6.82 8.83 13.18
CA ASN A 108 -8.11 8.96 13.86
C ASN A 108 -8.68 7.56 14.09
N ILE A 109 -8.64 7.08 15.33
CA ILE A 109 -8.99 5.71 15.69
C ILE A 109 -10.25 5.73 16.55
N CYS A 110 -11.21 4.87 16.22
CA CYS A 110 -12.35 4.59 17.06
C CYS A 110 -12.61 3.08 17.13
N CYS A 111 -13.22 2.66 18.23
CA CYS A 111 -13.69 1.30 18.43
C CYS A 111 -15.19 1.36 18.69
N ILE A 112 -15.97 0.82 17.77
CA ILE A 112 -17.44 0.91 17.79
C ILE A 112 -18.01 -0.15 18.72
N GLU A 113 -17.40 -1.33 18.72
CA GLU A 113 -17.73 -2.44 19.59
C GLU A 113 -16.45 -3.02 20.18
N GLY A 114 -16.47 -3.39 21.45
CA GLY A 114 -15.29 -3.91 22.16
C GLY A 114 -14.40 -2.81 22.73
N SER A 115 -13.17 -3.19 23.07
CA SER A 115 -12.18 -2.34 23.73
C SER A 115 -10.77 -2.66 23.19
N ILE A 116 -10.00 -1.61 22.97
CA ILE A 116 -8.58 -1.66 22.66
C ILE A 116 -7.84 -1.33 23.95
N THR A 117 -6.89 -2.17 24.36
CA THR A 117 -6.04 -1.90 25.54
C THR A 117 -4.74 -1.24 25.15
N HIS A 118 -4.13 -1.68 24.05
CA HIS A 118 -2.86 -1.18 23.56
C HIS A 118 -2.91 -0.88 22.06
N LEU A 119 -2.19 0.17 21.69
CA LEU A 119 -1.90 0.51 20.29
C LEU A 119 -0.41 0.32 20.05
N HIS A 120 -0.06 -0.33 18.95
CA HIS A 120 1.30 -0.30 18.43
C HIS A 120 1.31 0.60 17.20
N LEU A 121 1.91 1.78 17.34
CA LEU A 121 2.02 2.78 16.29
C LEU A 121 3.32 2.58 15.51
N PRO A 122 3.28 2.48 14.16
CA PRO A 122 4.46 2.22 13.36
C PRO A 122 5.36 3.46 13.24
N HIS A 123 6.66 3.29 13.48
CA HIS A 123 7.68 4.29 13.20
C HIS A 123 8.68 3.80 12.16
N CYS A 124 9.50 4.72 11.66
CA CYS A 124 10.57 4.44 10.72
C CYS A 124 11.97 4.86 11.22
N GLU A 125 12.10 5.35 12.45
CA GLU A 125 13.41 5.67 13.04
C GLU A 125 14.33 4.44 13.08
N ILE A 126 15.59 4.61 12.65
CA ILE A 126 16.62 3.58 12.78
C ILE A 126 17.36 3.81 14.09
N LEU A 127 17.14 2.93 15.06
CA LEU A 127 17.79 3.00 16.36
C LEU A 127 19.24 2.53 16.23
N THR A 128 20.19 3.37 16.64
CA THR A 128 21.63 3.04 16.68
C THR A 128 22.16 3.17 18.11
N GLU A 129 23.12 2.33 18.47
CA GLU A 129 23.77 2.38 19.79
C GLU A 129 24.41 3.77 19.99
N GLY A 130 23.90 4.54 20.96
CA GLY A 130 24.38 5.89 21.29
C GLY A 130 23.56 7.06 20.71
N ASN A 131 22.56 6.79 19.88
CA ASN A 131 21.68 7.83 19.32
C ASN A 131 20.22 7.36 19.31
N GLN A 132 19.65 7.24 20.51
CA GLN A 132 18.26 6.84 20.69
C GLN A 132 17.37 8.08 20.52
N THR A 133 16.71 8.18 19.36
CA THR A 133 15.61 9.16 19.20
C THR A 133 14.54 8.82 20.22
N GLU A 134 14.28 9.72 21.18
CA GLU A 134 13.13 9.57 22.07
C GLU A 134 11.86 9.86 21.26
N LEU A 135 11.08 8.80 21.00
CA LEU A 135 9.75 8.90 20.40
C LEU A 135 8.70 9.03 21.49
N LEU A 136 7.77 9.95 21.31
CA LEU A 136 6.60 10.14 22.17
C LEU A 136 5.33 10.00 21.33
N VAL A 137 4.18 9.85 21.99
CA VAL A 137 2.88 9.82 21.30
C VAL A 137 2.05 11.02 21.72
N ALA A 138 1.58 11.79 20.75
CA ALA A 138 0.55 12.80 20.94
C ALA A 138 -0.83 12.16 20.82
N HIS A 139 -1.68 12.40 21.81
CA HIS A 139 -3.09 12.01 21.85
C HIS A 139 -3.95 13.27 21.92
N PHE A 140 -4.81 13.51 20.93
CA PHE A 140 -5.64 14.71 20.87
C PHE A 140 -7.04 14.42 21.41
N ALA A 141 -7.20 14.60 22.73
CA ALA A 141 -8.46 14.42 23.43
C ALA A 141 -9.24 15.75 23.51
N GLY A 142 -10.11 16.00 22.53
CA GLY A 142 -10.86 17.25 22.43
C GLY A 142 -9.97 18.40 22.00
N GLU A 143 -9.93 19.50 22.78
CA GLU A 143 -9.06 20.65 22.52
C GLU A 143 -7.65 20.52 23.14
N ASN A 144 -7.40 19.43 23.88
CA ASN A 144 -6.12 19.23 24.57
C ASN A 144 -5.25 18.20 23.85
N ILE A 145 -3.93 18.42 23.91
CA ILE A 145 -2.92 17.46 23.47
C ILE A 145 -2.30 16.83 24.71
N GLU A 146 -2.47 15.53 24.87
CA GLU A 146 -1.82 14.72 25.89
C GLU A 146 -0.56 14.06 25.29
N ILE A 147 0.56 14.12 26.01
CA ILE A 147 1.81 13.48 25.61
C ILE A 147 2.00 12.19 26.39
N LEU A 148 1.89 11.07 25.68
CA LEU A 148 2.03 9.73 26.23
C LEU A 148 3.47 9.23 26.03
N LYS A 149 4.04 8.67 27.10
CA LYS A 149 5.33 7.97 27.03
C LYS A 149 5.10 6.53 26.54
N PRO A 150 5.92 6.04 25.59
CA PRO A 150 5.89 4.63 25.21
C PRO A 150 6.10 3.71 26.41
N LEU A 151 5.31 2.64 26.49
CA LEU A 151 5.59 1.52 27.39
C LEU A 151 6.80 0.71 26.91
N LYS A 152 6.88 0.56 25.58
CA LYS A 152 7.96 -0.15 24.90
C LYS A 152 8.14 0.42 23.51
N MET A 153 9.40 0.49 23.09
CA MET A 153 9.78 0.78 21.71
C MET A 153 10.44 -0.47 21.12
N THR A 154 10.02 -0.83 19.92
CA THR A 154 10.61 -1.93 19.13
C THR A 154 11.39 -1.34 17.95
N GLU A 155 11.89 -2.17 17.05
CA GLU A 155 12.55 -1.66 15.82
C GLU A 155 11.57 -0.95 14.87
N THR A 156 10.26 -1.19 15.01
CA THR A 156 9.25 -0.74 14.04
C THR A 156 8.02 -0.10 14.65
N HIS A 157 7.79 -0.24 15.96
CA HIS A 157 6.59 0.22 16.64
C HIS A 157 6.87 0.84 18.01
N VAL A 158 6.09 1.87 18.32
CA VAL A 158 5.89 2.43 19.66
C VAL A 158 4.62 1.84 20.26
N ILE A 159 4.72 1.26 21.46
CA ILE A 159 3.61 0.61 22.16
C ILE A 159 3.13 1.50 23.29
N ILE A 160 1.83 1.80 23.31
CA ILE A 160 1.16 2.58 24.37
C ILE A 160 -0.09 1.85 24.87
N SER A 161 -0.43 2.05 26.15
CA SER A 161 -1.76 1.74 26.68
C SER A 161 -2.70 2.88 26.36
N VAL A 162 -3.97 2.58 26.08
CA VAL A 162 -5.00 3.58 25.78
C VAL A 162 -6.21 3.42 26.68
N GLU A 163 -6.72 4.53 27.23
CA GLU A 163 -7.96 4.58 28.02
C GLU A 163 -9.11 5.25 27.25
N GLY A 164 -8.79 6.00 26.19
CA GLY A 164 -9.72 6.63 25.27
C GLY A 164 -9.17 6.59 23.86
N LEU A 165 -10.05 6.71 22.85
CA LEU A 165 -9.67 6.64 21.45
C LEU A 165 -10.05 7.94 20.74
N SER A 166 -9.11 8.48 19.98
CA SER A 166 -9.27 9.70 19.19
C SER A 166 -8.14 9.77 18.16
N LEU A 167 -7.49 10.93 18.02
CA LEU A 167 -6.33 11.12 17.17
C LEU A 167 -5.04 10.75 17.91
N PHE A 168 -4.21 9.92 17.29
CA PHE A 168 -2.89 9.53 17.80
C PHE A 168 -1.82 9.73 16.74
N ALA A 169 -0.66 10.22 17.15
CA ALA A 169 0.51 10.24 16.29
C ALA A 169 1.81 10.18 17.06
N ILE A 170 2.84 9.64 16.41
CA ILE A 170 4.19 9.66 16.95
C ILE A 170 4.80 11.04 16.68
N ILE A 171 5.43 11.60 17.70
CA ILE A 171 6.19 12.84 17.62
C ILE A 171 7.62 12.60 18.11
N LYS A 172 8.54 13.46 17.66
CA LYS A 172 9.93 13.45 18.11
C LYS A 172 10.47 14.87 18.22
N ASN A 173 11.59 15.03 18.90
CA ASN A 173 12.27 16.32 18.97
C ASN A 173 12.80 16.73 17.59
N ILE A 174 12.65 18.01 17.24
CA ILE A 174 13.14 18.61 15.98
C ILE A 174 14.65 18.49 15.78
N PHE A 175 15.42 18.39 16.87
CA PHE A 175 16.88 18.31 16.80
C PHE A 175 17.40 16.90 16.43
N TYR A 176 16.52 15.90 16.33
CA TYR A 176 16.90 14.54 15.91
C TYR A 176 16.66 14.34 14.41
N SER A 177 17.76 14.30 13.65
CA SER A 177 17.78 14.06 12.19
C SER A 177 18.49 12.76 11.86
N ASN A 178 18.07 11.67 12.50
CA ASN A 178 18.62 10.34 12.26
C ASN A 178 18.14 9.77 10.92
N ASN A 179 18.93 8.84 10.38
CA ASN A 179 18.49 8.06 9.22
C ASN A 179 17.20 7.34 9.58
N ILE A 180 16.24 7.39 8.67
CA ILE A 180 14.99 6.64 8.79
C ILE A 180 14.92 5.58 7.71
N SER A 181 14.15 4.52 7.99
CA SER A 181 13.68 3.62 6.95
C SER A 181 12.70 4.39 6.08
N ALA A 182 13.05 4.58 4.82
CA ALA A 182 12.24 5.31 3.85
C ALA A 182 11.84 4.40 2.69
N GLN A 183 11.05 4.94 1.77
CA GLN A 183 10.60 4.27 0.57
C GLN A 183 10.63 5.19 -0.65
N VAL A 184 10.96 4.63 -1.80
CA VAL A 184 10.87 5.26 -3.13
C VAL A 184 9.70 4.65 -3.87
N LEU A 185 8.64 5.42 -4.08
CA LEU A 185 7.46 4.96 -4.83
C LEU A 185 7.47 5.54 -6.24
N LEU A 186 7.19 4.69 -7.22
CA LEU A 186 7.12 5.06 -8.63
C LEU A 186 5.67 5.02 -9.10
N PHE A 187 5.21 6.13 -9.67
CA PHE A 187 3.90 6.25 -10.31
C PHE A 187 4.11 6.73 -11.74
N TYR A 188 3.33 6.21 -12.68
CA TYR A 188 3.45 6.63 -14.07
C TYR A 188 2.12 6.94 -14.74
N GLU A 189 2.15 7.89 -15.67
CA GLU A 189 1.00 8.31 -16.47
C GLU A 189 1.37 8.24 -17.95
N GLU A 190 0.58 7.50 -18.72
CA GLU A 190 0.73 7.48 -20.18
C GLU A 190 0.23 8.80 -20.79
N ILE A 191 1.05 9.42 -21.62
CA ILE A 191 0.68 10.65 -22.34
C ILE A 191 0.20 10.24 -23.73
N THR A 192 -1.08 10.47 -24.00
CA THR A 192 -1.70 10.15 -25.30
C THR A 192 -1.18 11.08 -26.41
N GLY A 193 -0.59 10.50 -27.47
CA GLY A 193 0.00 11.26 -28.58
C GLY A 193 0.61 10.37 -29.68
N LYS A 194 1.28 10.98 -30.67
CA LYS A 194 1.95 10.26 -31.78
C LYS A 194 3.20 9.45 -31.37
N GLN A 195 3.74 9.73 -30.19
CA GLN A 195 4.88 9.04 -29.59
C GLN A 195 4.44 8.54 -28.21
N SER A 196 4.79 7.31 -27.86
CA SER A 196 4.57 6.77 -26.51
C SER A 196 5.48 7.51 -25.54
N LYS A 197 4.92 8.49 -24.82
CA LYS A 197 5.61 9.20 -23.74
C LYS A 197 4.95 8.84 -22.42
N VAL A 198 5.77 8.73 -21.38
CA VAL A 198 5.30 8.43 -20.04
C VAL A 198 5.82 9.49 -19.08
N LYS A 199 4.93 10.02 -18.25
CA LYS A 199 5.29 10.88 -17.14
C LYS A 199 5.53 9.99 -15.92
N LEU A 200 6.77 9.94 -15.46
CA LEU A 200 7.14 9.23 -14.23
C LEU A 200 7.19 10.22 -13.07
N LEU A 201 6.49 9.87 -12.00
CA LEU A 201 6.41 10.55 -10.72
C LEU A 201 7.12 9.67 -9.68
N ILE A 202 8.04 10.27 -8.93
CA ILE A 202 8.84 9.58 -7.93
C ILE A 202 8.64 10.26 -6.60
N HIS A 203 8.22 9.48 -5.61
CA HIS A 203 7.98 9.95 -4.25
C HIS A 203 9.04 9.37 -3.32
N LEU A 204 9.74 10.25 -2.59
CA LEU A 204 10.53 9.88 -1.44
C LEU A 204 9.65 10.08 -0.20
N LEU A 205 9.33 9.00 0.51
CA LEU A 205 8.44 9.07 1.67
C LEU A 205 9.01 8.26 2.85
N PRO A 206 8.68 8.60 4.10
CA PRO A 206 8.90 7.72 5.24
C PRO A 206 8.22 6.35 5.04
N ARG A 207 8.83 5.25 5.52
CA ARG A 207 8.28 3.89 5.36
C ARG A 207 6.92 3.69 6.03
N ASN A 208 6.64 4.45 7.09
CA ASN A 208 5.36 4.37 7.81
C ASN A 208 4.22 5.16 7.14
N VAL A 209 4.43 5.71 5.95
CA VAL A 209 3.35 6.23 5.09
C VAL A 209 2.75 5.06 4.29
N PRO A 210 1.43 4.77 4.42
CA PRO A 210 0.79 3.68 3.68
C PRO A 210 0.77 3.94 2.17
N VAL A 211 1.13 2.94 1.35
CA VAL A 211 1.12 3.07 -0.12
C VAL A 211 -0.29 3.30 -0.64
N GLU A 212 -1.30 2.67 -0.01
CA GLU A 212 -2.72 2.79 -0.37
C GLU A 212 -3.24 4.23 -0.23
N GLU A 213 -2.64 5.03 0.65
CA GLU A 213 -2.97 6.45 0.82
C GLU A 213 -2.37 7.31 -0.28
N VAL A 214 -1.16 6.97 -0.72
CA VAL A 214 -0.48 7.63 -1.84
C VAL A 214 -1.21 7.31 -3.15
N GLU A 215 -1.48 6.02 -3.40
CA GLU A 215 -2.21 5.56 -4.60
C GLU A 215 -3.57 6.24 -4.75
N LYS A 216 -4.34 6.38 -3.66
CA LYS A 216 -5.66 7.05 -3.71
C LYS A 216 -5.56 8.48 -4.23
N ARG A 217 -4.45 9.17 -3.98
CA ARG A 217 -4.22 10.56 -4.43
C ARG A 217 -3.80 10.64 -5.89
N HIS A 218 -3.26 9.56 -6.45
CA HIS A 218 -2.80 9.47 -7.84
C HIS A 218 -3.76 8.65 -8.71
N LYS A 219 -5.06 8.96 -8.70
CA LYS A 219 -6.11 8.19 -9.42
C LYS A 219 -5.90 8.06 -10.94
N HIS A 220 -5.07 8.91 -11.52
CA HIS A 220 -4.79 8.94 -12.96
C HIS A 220 -3.41 8.36 -13.30
N SER A 221 -2.67 7.88 -12.30
CA SER A 221 -1.35 7.28 -12.44
C SER A 221 -1.39 5.83 -12.00
N THR A 222 -0.52 5.01 -12.55
CA THR A 222 -0.37 3.60 -12.18
C THR A 222 0.84 3.44 -11.26
N TYR A 223 0.65 2.79 -10.11
CA TYR A 223 1.76 2.42 -9.24
C TYR A 223 2.60 1.33 -9.90
N TYR A 224 3.92 1.54 -9.94
CA TYR A 224 4.88 0.58 -10.44
C TYR A 224 5.52 -0.16 -9.26
N GLU A 225 5.07 -1.38 -9.02
CA GLU A 225 5.57 -2.22 -7.94
C GLU A 225 7.02 -2.65 -8.20
N THR A 226 7.93 -2.25 -7.32
CA THR A 226 9.36 -2.58 -7.38
C THR A 226 9.98 -2.57 -5.98
N SER A 227 11.28 -2.88 -5.87
CA SER A 227 12.03 -2.67 -4.64
C SER A 227 11.98 -1.18 -4.28
N SER A 228 11.38 -0.83 -3.16
CA SER A 228 11.17 0.58 -2.77
C SER A 228 11.92 0.99 -1.52
N MET A 229 12.32 0.04 -0.67
CA MET A 229 12.91 0.32 0.64
C MET A 229 14.31 0.91 0.54
N CYS A 230 14.58 1.96 1.30
CA CYS A 230 15.90 2.59 1.40
C CYS A 230 16.12 3.24 2.78
N LYS A 231 17.27 3.88 2.96
CA LYS A 231 17.59 4.69 4.15
C LYS A 231 17.83 6.12 3.72
N LEU A 232 17.08 7.06 4.29
CA LEU A 232 17.20 8.49 3.99
C LEU A 232 17.32 9.30 5.28
N THR A 233 17.91 10.48 5.17
CA THR A 233 18.15 11.42 6.26
C THR A 233 17.25 12.63 6.04
N PRO A 234 16.27 12.89 6.94
CA PRO A 234 15.43 14.07 6.84
C PRO A 234 16.26 15.35 6.78
N GLY A 235 15.93 16.25 5.84
CA GLY A 235 16.64 17.51 5.59
C GLY A 235 17.86 17.41 4.67
N SER A 236 18.30 16.21 4.29
CA SER A 236 19.41 16.03 3.34
C SER A 236 18.94 16.10 1.88
N LYS A 237 19.82 16.49 0.95
CA LYS A 237 19.49 16.53 -0.48
C LYS A 237 19.82 15.22 -1.17
N TYR A 238 18.94 14.83 -2.09
CA TYR A 238 19.09 13.66 -2.93
C TYR A 238 18.96 14.02 -4.38
N ARG A 239 19.62 13.23 -5.24
CA ARG A 239 19.62 13.38 -6.69
C ARG A 239 19.13 12.11 -7.34
N LEU A 240 18.33 12.30 -8.39
CA LEU A 240 17.84 11.18 -9.18
C LEU A 240 18.92 10.77 -10.20
N TYR A 241 19.32 9.52 -10.15
CA TYR A 241 20.05 8.86 -11.23
C TYR A 241 19.04 8.40 -12.28
N CYS A 242 19.19 8.86 -13.51
CA CYS A 242 18.42 8.34 -14.64
C CYS A 242 19.31 8.23 -15.88
N ASP A 243 19.18 7.12 -16.59
CA ASP A 243 19.89 6.84 -17.83
C ASP A 243 18.90 6.24 -18.84
N PRO A 244 18.69 6.85 -20.02
CA PRO A 244 19.44 7.97 -20.63
C PRO A 244 18.85 9.38 -20.38
N CYS A 245 17.93 9.55 -19.44
CA CYS A 245 17.20 10.82 -19.28
C CYS A 245 17.86 11.79 -18.27
N VAL A 246 17.65 13.09 -18.49
CA VAL A 246 18.07 14.14 -17.54
C VAL A 246 16.92 14.50 -16.60
N CYS A 247 17.14 14.39 -15.29
CA CYS A 247 16.10 14.59 -14.27
C CYS A 247 15.86 16.06 -13.92
N GLN A 248 14.59 16.39 -13.62
CA GLN A 248 14.20 17.65 -12.99
C GLN A 248 13.26 17.38 -11.80
N PRO A 249 13.44 18.05 -10.65
CA PRO A 249 14.61 18.88 -10.32
C PRO A 249 15.90 18.05 -10.29
N LYS A 250 17.07 18.71 -10.41
CA LYS A 250 18.37 18.01 -10.36
C LYS A 250 18.65 17.38 -9.00
N ALA A 251 18.18 18.04 -7.94
CA ALA A 251 18.25 17.60 -6.56
C ALA A 251 17.00 18.09 -5.82
N ALA A 252 16.58 17.36 -4.79
CA ALA A 252 15.51 17.74 -3.90
C ALA A 252 15.88 17.39 -2.46
N THR A 253 15.43 18.18 -1.50
CA THR A 253 15.55 17.85 -0.07
C THR A 253 14.52 16.78 0.28
N PHE A 254 14.92 15.78 1.06
CA PHE A 254 13.99 14.81 1.61
C PHE A 254 13.39 15.33 2.92
N ASP A 255 12.10 15.68 2.87
CA ASP A 255 11.31 16.07 4.03
C ASP A 255 10.32 14.94 4.37
N CYS A 256 10.06 14.72 5.66
CA CYS A 256 9.09 13.71 6.11
C CYS A 256 7.65 14.18 5.82
N ASP A 257 7.13 13.85 4.64
CA ASP A 257 5.75 14.11 4.26
C ASP A 257 4.81 12.99 4.75
N TYR A 258 3.89 13.34 5.66
CA TYR A 258 2.84 12.46 6.19
C TYR A 258 1.46 12.81 5.63
N GLY A 259 1.40 13.54 4.52
CA GLY A 259 0.18 13.91 3.83
C GLY A 259 -0.46 15.21 4.33
N PRO A 260 -1.70 15.51 3.88
CA PRO A 260 -2.58 14.66 3.08
C PRO A 260 -2.31 14.75 1.57
N ASN A 261 -1.40 15.63 1.14
CA ASN A 261 -1.06 15.85 -0.26
C ASN A 261 0.35 15.32 -0.54
N TYR A 262 0.44 14.03 -0.89
CA TYR A 262 1.72 13.39 -1.21
C TYR A 262 2.25 13.90 -2.54
N HIS A 263 3.12 14.91 -2.50
CA HIS A 263 3.70 15.51 -3.70
C HIS A 263 4.86 14.66 -4.23
N ALA A 264 4.99 14.57 -5.57
CA ALA A 264 6.11 13.87 -6.18
C ALA A 264 7.39 14.68 -5.95
N THR A 265 8.42 14.03 -5.42
CA THR A 265 9.74 14.62 -5.20
C THR A 265 10.45 14.89 -6.53
N PHE A 266 10.32 13.96 -7.48
CA PHE A 266 10.80 14.13 -8.84
C PHE A 266 9.69 13.80 -9.84
N ALA A 267 9.68 14.52 -10.97
CA ALA A 267 8.75 14.28 -12.05
C ALA A 267 9.44 14.50 -13.39
N MET A 268 9.31 13.54 -14.31
CA MET A 268 9.93 13.63 -15.63
C MET A 268 9.09 12.99 -16.71
N ILE A 269 9.29 13.44 -17.94
CA ILE A 269 8.73 12.82 -19.14
C ILE A 269 9.81 11.96 -19.77
N ILE A 270 9.47 10.70 -20.02
CA ILE A 270 10.34 9.68 -20.59
C ILE A 270 9.83 9.33 -21.97
N GLU A 271 10.76 9.27 -22.93
CA GLU A 271 10.50 8.86 -24.32
C GLU A 271 11.23 7.56 -24.68
N ALA A 272 12.00 7.00 -23.75
CA ALA A 272 12.75 5.77 -23.94
C ALA A 272 11.92 4.54 -23.54
N GLU A 273 12.09 3.42 -24.23
CA GLU A 273 11.40 2.16 -23.94
C GLU A 273 11.88 1.49 -22.64
N ARG A 274 13.09 1.83 -22.19
CA ARG A 274 13.70 1.34 -20.96
C ARG A 274 14.60 2.41 -20.39
N ILE A 275 14.48 2.64 -19.09
CA ILE A 275 15.39 3.52 -18.35
C ILE A 275 15.85 2.82 -17.08
N LYS A 276 17.01 3.24 -16.57
CA LYS A 276 17.44 2.87 -15.23
C LYS A 276 17.20 4.05 -14.30
N VAL A 277 16.57 3.81 -13.16
CA VAL A 277 16.27 4.84 -12.16
C VAL A 277 16.92 4.46 -10.85
N GLY A 278 17.61 5.41 -10.22
CA GLY A 278 18.22 5.22 -8.91
C GLY A 278 18.24 6.52 -8.12
N LEU A 279 18.62 6.45 -6.85
CA LEU A 279 18.73 7.61 -5.98
C LEU A 279 20.16 7.68 -5.43
N LEU A 280 20.73 8.88 -5.50
CA LEU A 280 22.06 9.22 -5.01
C LEU A 280 21.94 10.24 -3.89
N ASP A 281 22.82 10.17 -2.90
CA ASP A 281 22.97 11.20 -1.87
C ASP A 281 23.84 12.38 -2.33
N GLU A 282 24.19 13.25 -1.39
CA GLU A 282 25.01 14.44 -1.66
C GLU A 282 26.43 14.09 -2.12
N ASP A 283 26.96 12.94 -1.72
CA ASP A 283 28.31 12.45 -2.01
C ASP A 283 28.37 11.53 -3.25
N ASP A 284 27.31 11.53 -4.08
CA ASP A 284 27.17 10.63 -5.24
C ASP A 284 27.12 9.14 -4.87
N VAL A 285 26.91 8.81 -3.59
CA VAL A 285 26.74 7.44 -3.14
C VAL A 285 25.31 6.99 -3.39
N LYS A 286 25.19 5.78 -3.96
CA LYS A 286 23.91 5.20 -4.30
C LYS A 286 23.18 4.68 -3.06
N VAL A 287 22.01 5.25 -2.79
CA VAL A 287 21.15 4.88 -1.65
C VAL A 287 19.94 4.02 -2.04
N TRP A 288 19.58 4.00 -3.33
CA TRP A 288 18.53 3.13 -3.89
C TRP A 288 18.73 2.88 -5.40
N GLY A 289 18.28 1.73 -5.91
CA GLY A 289 18.40 1.31 -7.32
C GLY A 289 19.83 0.87 -7.74
N PRO A 290 20.19 0.93 -9.04
CA PRO A 290 19.32 1.28 -10.16
C PRO A 290 18.30 0.16 -10.43
N GLU A 291 17.03 0.54 -10.54
CA GLU A 291 15.93 -0.31 -10.97
C GLU A 291 15.66 -0.10 -12.46
N ASP A 292 15.29 -1.17 -13.16
CA ASP A 292 14.84 -1.08 -14.55
C ASP A 292 13.37 -0.62 -14.57
N PHE A 293 13.11 0.58 -15.10
CA PHE A 293 11.75 1.06 -15.35
C PHE A 293 11.41 0.90 -16.83
N LEU A 294 10.25 0.28 -17.07
CA LEU A 294 9.73 -0.05 -18.39
C LEU A 294 8.41 0.72 -18.56
N PRO A 295 8.44 1.90 -19.20
CA PRO A 295 7.28 2.78 -19.28
C PRO A 295 6.14 2.19 -20.11
N SER A 296 6.46 1.31 -21.05
CA SER A 296 5.53 0.34 -21.59
C SER A 296 5.66 -0.90 -20.72
N GLY A 297 4.58 -1.43 -20.16
CA GLY A 297 4.56 -2.62 -19.26
C GLY A 297 5.07 -3.94 -19.88
N ILE A 298 6.07 -3.90 -20.75
CA ILE A 298 6.77 -5.04 -21.33
C ILE A 298 7.73 -5.56 -20.27
N CYS A 299 7.21 -6.35 -19.35
CA CYS A 299 8.03 -7.28 -18.58
C CYS A 299 8.81 -8.19 -19.56
N PHE A 300 10.10 -7.93 -19.77
CA PHE A 300 11.00 -8.91 -20.35
C PHE A 300 11.43 -9.92 -19.29
N VAL A 301 10.46 -10.70 -18.81
CA VAL A 301 10.69 -12.08 -18.41
C VAL A 301 9.49 -12.90 -18.89
N GLY A 302 9.61 -13.47 -20.08
CA GLY A 302 8.77 -14.58 -20.57
C GLY A 302 7.32 -14.26 -20.93
N HIS A 303 7.07 -14.06 -22.22
CA HIS A 303 5.79 -14.32 -22.90
C HIS A 303 4.51 -13.67 -22.33
N GLY A 304 4.22 -12.47 -22.87
CA GLY A 304 2.90 -12.06 -23.35
C GLY A 304 1.86 -11.62 -22.32
N SER A 305 1.48 -10.35 -22.34
CA SER A 305 0.07 -9.91 -22.48
C SER A 305 -0.06 -8.38 -22.44
N SER A 306 -0.86 -7.87 -23.37
CA SER A 306 -1.54 -6.57 -23.38
C SER A 306 -2.46 -6.38 -22.17
N ASP A 307 -2.54 -5.14 -21.70
CA ASP A 307 -3.49 -4.62 -20.71
C ASP A 307 -4.95 -4.74 -21.14
N THR A 308 -5.74 -5.27 -20.21
CA THR A 308 -7.16 -5.03 -19.92
C THR A 308 -7.40 -5.77 -18.60
N GLN A 309 -7.88 -5.06 -17.56
CA GLN A 309 -8.36 -5.54 -16.25
C GLN A 309 -7.92 -6.97 -15.84
N LYS A 310 -7.13 -7.10 -14.77
CA LYS A 310 -6.78 -8.40 -14.11
C LYS A 310 -8.05 -9.17 -13.66
N ILE A 311 -8.80 -9.72 -14.59
CA ILE A 311 -9.55 -10.95 -14.43
C ILE A 311 -8.47 -12.03 -14.51
N LYS A 312 -8.34 -12.89 -13.50
CA LYS A 312 -7.39 -14.01 -13.62
C LYS A 312 -7.81 -14.81 -14.85
N GLY A 313 -6.91 -15.16 -15.75
CA GLY A 313 -7.27 -15.79 -17.05
C GLY A 313 -8.19 -17.02 -16.89
N ALA A 314 -8.08 -17.74 -15.78
CA ALA A 314 -9.00 -18.82 -15.42
C ALA A 314 -10.44 -18.36 -15.15
N GLU A 315 -10.63 -17.22 -14.48
CA GLU A 315 -11.95 -16.62 -14.20
C GLU A 315 -12.61 -16.16 -15.51
N PHE A 316 -11.85 -15.55 -16.44
CA PHE A 316 -12.36 -15.16 -17.76
C PHE A 316 -12.89 -16.37 -18.55
N VAL A 317 -12.14 -17.47 -18.52
CA VAL A 317 -12.51 -18.71 -19.22
C VAL A 317 -13.78 -19.31 -18.64
N ASP A 318 -13.99 -19.20 -17.33
CA ASP A 318 -15.20 -19.68 -16.67
C ASP A 318 -16.40 -18.75 -16.93
N GLU A 319 -16.20 -17.44 -16.89
CA GLU A 319 -17.24 -16.42 -17.11
C GLU A 319 -17.81 -16.46 -18.53
N HIS A 320 -16.95 -16.56 -19.55
CA HIS A 320 -17.36 -16.51 -20.95
C HIS A 320 -17.56 -17.89 -21.60
N ARG A 321 -17.83 -18.93 -20.79
CA ARG A 321 -17.94 -20.31 -21.25
C ARG A 321 -18.90 -20.50 -22.42
N THR A 322 -20.05 -19.83 -22.39
CA THR A 322 -21.09 -20.00 -23.42
C THR A 322 -20.64 -19.40 -24.75
N GLU A 323 -20.08 -18.20 -24.71
CA GLU A 323 -19.57 -17.46 -25.84
C GLU A 323 -18.40 -18.17 -26.48
N LEU A 324 -17.49 -18.72 -25.67
CA LEU A 324 -16.34 -19.48 -26.15
C LEU A 324 -16.77 -20.80 -26.80
N ILE A 325 -17.73 -21.53 -26.23
CA ILE A 325 -18.29 -22.75 -26.85
C ILE A 325 -18.93 -22.46 -28.22
N GLN A 326 -19.59 -21.31 -28.38
CA GLN A 326 -20.29 -20.98 -29.62
C GLN A 326 -19.37 -20.40 -30.69
N ARG A 327 -18.35 -19.62 -30.29
CA ARG A 327 -17.59 -18.74 -31.21
C ARG A 327 -16.18 -19.23 -31.51
N VAL A 328 -15.60 -20.10 -30.68
CA VAL A 328 -14.26 -20.67 -30.92
C VAL A 328 -14.36 -21.86 -31.87
N SER A 329 -13.83 -21.71 -33.08
CA SER A 329 -13.75 -22.78 -34.09
C SER A 329 -12.39 -23.48 -34.15
N CYS A 330 -11.31 -22.85 -33.66
CA CYS A 330 -9.94 -23.38 -33.71
C CYS A 330 -9.57 -24.22 -32.47
N VAL A 331 -10.47 -25.10 -32.03
CA VAL A 331 -10.33 -25.83 -30.75
C VAL A 331 -9.13 -26.80 -30.76
N LEU A 332 -8.87 -27.45 -31.90
CA LEU A 332 -7.74 -28.38 -32.03
C LEU A 332 -6.38 -27.67 -31.95
N GLU A 333 -6.26 -26.46 -32.52
CA GLU A 333 -5.02 -25.68 -32.39
C GLU A 333 -4.72 -25.27 -30.94
N LEU A 334 -5.76 -24.99 -30.14
CA LEU A 334 -5.61 -24.71 -28.71
C LEU A 334 -5.23 -25.98 -27.95
N ALA A 335 -5.83 -27.13 -28.31
CA ALA A 335 -5.50 -28.43 -27.74
C ALA A 335 -4.04 -28.84 -28.05
N ASP A 336 -3.57 -28.59 -29.27
CA ASP A 336 -2.19 -28.86 -29.69
C ASP A 336 -1.19 -28.02 -28.88
N SER A 337 -1.46 -26.72 -28.71
CA SER A 337 -0.64 -25.84 -27.87
C SER A 337 -0.53 -26.39 -26.44
N LEU A 338 -1.65 -26.74 -25.81
CA LEU A 338 -1.66 -27.27 -24.43
C LEU A 338 -0.99 -28.66 -24.33
N GLN A 339 -1.14 -29.52 -25.33
CA GLN A 339 -0.50 -30.83 -25.36
C GLN A 339 1.02 -30.70 -25.56
N SER A 340 1.47 -29.79 -26.42
CA SER A 340 2.89 -29.55 -26.68
C SER A 340 3.65 -29.08 -25.42
N GLN A 341 2.95 -28.33 -24.56
CA GLN A 341 3.43 -27.88 -23.25
C GLN A 341 3.22 -28.93 -22.13
N LYS A 342 2.73 -30.13 -22.46
CA LYS A 342 2.46 -31.25 -21.54
C LYS A 342 1.43 -30.93 -20.45
N MET A 343 0.53 -29.97 -20.68
CA MET A 343 -0.51 -29.60 -19.71
C MET A 343 -1.79 -30.43 -19.83
N ILE A 344 -2.00 -31.09 -20.97
CA ILE A 344 -3.05 -32.08 -21.15
C ILE A 344 -2.45 -33.38 -21.67
N THR A 345 -3.04 -34.52 -21.30
CA THR A 345 -2.55 -35.83 -21.71
C THR A 345 -2.97 -36.15 -23.16
N ARG A 346 -2.29 -37.14 -23.76
CA ARG A 346 -2.65 -37.64 -25.09
C ARG A 346 -4.07 -38.21 -25.15
N GLU A 347 -4.51 -38.84 -24.07
CA GLU A 347 -5.87 -39.37 -23.96
C GLU A 347 -6.93 -38.26 -23.96
N MET A 348 -6.69 -37.19 -23.19
CA MET A 348 -7.56 -36.02 -23.16
C MET A 348 -7.63 -35.31 -24.52
N TYR A 349 -6.50 -35.16 -25.19
CA TYR A 349 -6.45 -34.60 -26.56
C TYR A 349 -7.26 -35.45 -27.55
N ASN A 350 -7.06 -36.77 -27.57
CA ASN A 350 -7.77 -37.66 -28.49
C ASN A 350 -9.29 -37.61 -28.28
N ARG A 351 -9.77 -37.39 -27.04
CA ARG A 351 -11.19 -37.19 -26.74
C ARG A 351 -11.73 -35.89 -27.35
N ILE A 352 -10.92 -34.83 -27.39
CA ILE A 352 -11.27 -33.57 -28.05
C ILE A 352 -11.29 -33.79 -29.57
N ASP A 353 -10.25 -34.40 -30.14
CA ASP A 353 -10.13 -34.66 -31.59
C ASP A 353 -11.26 -35.55 -32.15
N ALA A 354 -11.71 -36.54 -31.38
CA ALA A 354 -12.78 -37.44 -31.78
C ALA A 354 -14.17 -36.78 -31.90
N ALA A 355 -14.36 -35.54 -31.43
CA ALA A 355 -15.64 -34.86 -31.52
C ALA A 355 -15.88 -34.22 -32.89
N GLU A 356 -17.07 -34.47 -33.43
CA GLU A 356 -17.45 -34.11 -34.81
C GLU A 356 -17.58 -32.60 -35.09
N THR A 357 -17.84 -31.78 -34.06
CA THR A 357 -18.07 -30.34 -34.25
C THR A 357 -17.26 -29.51 -33.27
N SER A 358 -16.88 -28.29 -33.66
CA SER A 358 -16.11 -27.39 -32.80
C SER A 358 -16.80 -27.09 -31.46
N GLN A 359 -18.14 -27.02 -31.42
CA GLN A 359 -18.85 -26.80 -30.16
C GLN A 359 -18.81 -28.04 -29.25
N LYS A 360 -18.86 -29.26 -29.81
CA LYS A 360 -18.66 -30.50 -29.03
C LYS A 360 -17.21 -30.59 -28.55
N GLN A 361 -16.24 -30.27 -29.41
CA GLN A 361 -14.82 -30.19 -29.07
C GLN A 361 -14.58 -29.22 -27.91
N MET A 362 -15.19 -28.02 -27.96
CA MET A 362 -15.02 -27.01 -26.91
C MET A 362 -15.66 -27.42 -25.58
N ARG A 363 -16.78 -28.16 -25.60
CA ARG A 363 -17.36 -28.73 -24.37
C ARG A 363 -16.43 -29.75 -23.70
N ILE A 364 -15.82 -30.64 -24.48
CA ILE A 364 -14.85 -31.63 -23.98
C ILE A 364 -13.54 -30.96 -23.54
N MET A 365 -13.13 -29.87 -24.22
CA MET A 365 -12.03 -29.02 -23.78
C MET A 365 -12.29 -28.47 -22.37
N TYR A 366 -13.48 -27.95 -22.09
CA TYR A 366 -13.83 -27.47 -20.74
C TYR A 366 -13.78 -28.56 -19.67
N GLU A 367 -14.23 -29.78 -19.96
CA GLU A 367 -14.08 -30.92 -19.04
C GLU A 367 -12.60 -31.20 -18.73
N THR A 368 -11.76 -31.14 -19.77
CA THR A 368 -10.31 -31.31 -19.66
C THR A 368 -9.70 -30.23 -18.79
N LEU A 369 -10.00 -28.95 -19.06
CA LEU A 369 -9.53 -27.79 -18.31
C LEU A 369 -9.94 -27.85 -16.82
N GLN A 370 -11.17 -28.30 -16.54
CA GLN A 370 -11.66 -28.45 -15.16
C GLN A 370 -10.88 -29.53 -14.40
N SER A 371 -10.56 -30.65 -15.05
CA SER A 371 -9.79 -31.73 -14.44
C SER A 371 -8.29 -31.40 -14.28
N ALA A 372 -7.74 -30.55 -15.14
CA ALA A 372 -6.33 -30.21 -15.18
C ALA A 372 -5.94 -29.02 -14.26
N GLY A 373 -6.93 -28.24 -13.80
CA GLY A 373 -6.76 -27.22 -12.77
C GLY A 373 -6.49 -25.80 -13.28
N VAL A 374 -6.38 -24.85 -12.34
CA VAL A 374 -6.36 -23.39 -12.61
C VAL A 374 -5.22 -22.97 -13.54
N ALA A 375 -4.02 -23.53 -13.38
CA ALA A 375 -2.87 -23.20 -14.21
C ALA A 375 -3.08 -23.52 -15.70
N VAL A 376 -3.79 -24.60 -16.01
CA VAL A 376 -4.09 -24.99 -17.40
C VAL A 376 -5.16 -24.09 -18.00
N LYS A 377 -6.12 -23.62 -17.20
CA LYS A 377 -7.10 -22.61 -17.63
C LYS A 377 -6.44 -21.26 -17.96
N GLU A 378 -5.46 -20.85 -17.15
CA GLU A 378 -4.70 -19.63 -17.41
C GLU A 378 -3.91 -19.72 -18.70
N GLU A 379 -3.25 -20.85 -18.99
CA GLU A 379 -2.57 -21.00 -20.28
C GLU A 379 -3.55 -21.07 -21.45
N PHE A 380 -4.67 -21.79 -21.29
CA PHE A 380 -5.71 -21.83 -22.31
C PHE A 380 -6.18 -20.42 -22.67
N TYR A 381 -6.37 -19.55 -21.68
CA TYR A 381 -6.68 -18.14 -21.91
C TYR A 381 -5.58 -17.40 -22.68
N LYS A 382 -4.29 -17.60 -22.35
CA LYS A 382 -3.18 -16.98 -23.08
C LYS A 382 -3.14 -17.41 -24.55
N GLU A 383 -3.29 -18.71 -24.81
CA GLU A 383 -3.31 -19.25 -26.17
C GLU A 383 -4.53 -18.76 -26.95
N LEU A 384 -5.69 -18.66 -26.27
CA LEU A 384 -6.89 -18.06 -26.84
C LEU A 384 -6.66 -16.58 -27.21
N LYS A 385 -6.00 -15.79 -26.35
CA LYS A 385 -5.67 -14.38 -26.62
C LYS A 385 -4.72 -14.22 -27.82
N LYS A 386 -3.80 -15.17 -27.99
CA LYS A 386 -2.87 -15.20 -29.14
C LYS A 386 -3.55 -15.59 -30.45
N LYS A 387 -4.44 -16.57 -30.41
CA LYS A 387 -5.08 -17.16 -31.60
C LYS A 387 -6.35 -16.43 -32.03
N GLN A 388 -7.12 -15.93 -31.07
CA GLN A 388 -8.37 -15.20 -31.29
C GLN A 388 -8.41 -13.85 -30.56
N PRO A 389 -7.46 -12.94 -30.83
CA PRO A 389 -7.31 -11.67 -30.10
C PRO A 389 -8.55 -10.78 -30.19
N PHE A 390 -9.26 -10.79 -31.33
CA PHE A 390 -10.46 -9.99 -31.52
C PHE A 390 -11.65 -10.48 -30.68
N LEU A 391 -11.82 -11.79 -30.56
CA LEU A 391 -12.88 -12.38 -29.74
C LEU A 391 -12.62 -12.09 -28.26
N VAL A 392 -11.39 -12.29 -27.80
CA VAL A 392 -11.00 -12.02 -26.40
C VAL A 392 -11.20 -10.55 -26.06
N LYS A 393 -10.72 -9.63 -26.91
CA LYS A 393 -10.90 -8.19 -26.72
C LYS A 393 -12.38 -7.77 -26.68
N GLU A 394 -13.23 -8.40 -27.48
CA GLU A 394 -14.68 -8.13 -27.49
C GLU A 394 -15.33 -8.57 -26.17
N LEU A 395 -15.02 -9.79 -25.70
CA LEU A 395 -15.57 -10.36 -24.46
C LEU A 395 -15.08 -9.61 -23.22
N GLU A 396 -13.81 -9.19 -23.19
CA GLU A 396 -13.24 -8.36 -22.12
C GLU A 396 -13.86 -6.94 -22.06
N SER A 397 -14.33 -6.42 -23.19
CA SER A 397 -14.92 -5.07 -23.27
C SER A 397 -16.38 -4.99 -22.81
N GLY A 398 -16.99 -6.11 -22.42
CA GLY A 398 -18.41 -6.20 -22.03
C GLY A 398 -19.36 -5.97 -23.21
N PRO A 399 -20.68 -6.24 -23.04
CA PRO A 399 -21.63 -6.11 -24.15
C PRO A 399 -21.76 -4.65 -24.60
N ARG A 400 -21.46 -4.40 -25.88
CA ARG A 400 -21.82 -3.12 -26.54
C ARG A 400 -23.34 -3.00 -26.52
N ARG A 401 -23.86 -2.08 -25.70
CA ARG A 401 -25.28 -1.67 -25.78
C ARG A 401 -25.50 -1.08 -27.16
N ALA A 402 -26.28 -1.79 -27.98
CA ALA A 402 -26.87 -1.29 -29.21
C ALA A 402 -28.09 -0.42 -28.91
#